data_AF-A0A7C1H4L2-F1
#
_entry.id   AF-A0A7C1H4L2-F1
#
_cell.length_a   1.000
_cell.length_b   1.000
_cell.length_c   1.000
_cell.angle_alpha   90.00
_cell.angle_beta   90.00
_cell.angle_gamma   90.00
#
_symmetry.space_group_name_H-M   'P 1'
#
loop_
_entity.id
_entity.type
_entity.pdbx_description
1 polymer ?
#
loop_
_entity_poly.entity_id
_entity_poly.type
_entity_poly.pdbx_seq_one_letter_code
_entity_poly.pdbx_strand_id
1 'polypeptide(L)'
;MKKIIYSYFIICSALAIALIISHSWSFFSSAKMQISNEKNNESDNVNNDSFAETEKNEQEQQTNDNGNELKDNHLRESEKINLEMPYIHESPDKSWTGPWKNGCEEASIAMVGYYYLKEKNISIKESMDYMTRLFEKQNQIWGSNADSDASRTAQIINDYTNYNATVITNPEIEQIKAELRQKQPVISLHYGKELKNPNIPFLATGSYYHMMVIIGYDDTTKEFITHDTGDIKTGANHRYNYDILMNSLSDFDHQTKRTGGNPSVIFTYPKFAKSAESNELYYLNNNAKQLIPDEKIFSLKNWDIRAITIVSEKWLKTIKTAEDILIN
;
A
#
# COMPACT_ATOMS: atom_id res chain seq x y z
N MET A 1 -6.59 -62.26 31.94
CA MET A 1 -5.15 -62.22 31.63
C MET A 1 -5.05 -62.07 30.11
N LYS A 2 -4.69 -60.98 29.45
CA LYS A 2 -3.84 -59.80 29.76
C LYS A 2 -4.50 -58.60 29.04
N LYS A 3 -5.23 -57.70 29.70
CA LYS A 3 -4.71 -56.42 30.24
C LYS A 3 -3.28 -56.56 30.73
N ILE A 4 -2.30 -56.05 29.97
CA ILE A 4 -0.91 -55.63 30.31
C ILE A 4 -0.14 -55.54 28.96
N ILE A 5 -0.51 -54.60 28.09
CA ILE A 5 0.34 -54.19 26.94
C ILE A 5 0.35 -52.64 26.77
N TYR A 6 -0.52 -51.89 27.45
CA TYR A 6 -0.60 -50.42 27.31
C TYR A 6 0.22 -49.60 28.32
N SER A 7 1.11 -50.21 29.10
CA SER A 7 1.89 -49.50 30.15
C SER A 7 3.38 -49.32 29.84
N TYR A 8 3.85 -49.63 28.62
CA TYR A 8 5.26 -49.45 28.24
C TYR A 8 5.54 -48.33 27.23
N PHE A 9 4.53 -47.60 26.77
CA PHE A 9 4.71 -46.48 25.81
C PHE A 9 4.63 -45.08 26.43
N ILE A 10 4.37 -44.96 27.74
CA ILE A 10 4.23 -43.67 28.44
C ILE A 10 5.46 -43.32 29.31
N ILE A 11 6.48 -44.19 29.40
CA ILE A 11 7.66 -43.96 30.25
C ILE A 11 8.92 -43.53 29.47
N CYS A 12 8.90 -43.51 28.13
CA CYS A 12 10.05 -43.07 27.32
C CYS A 12 9.99 -41.61 26.83
N SER A 13 8.92 -40.84 27.09
CA SER A 13 8.82 -39.43 26.65
C SER A 13 9.10 -38.38 27.74
N ALA A 14 9.29 -38.80 29.00
CA ALA A 14 9.55 -37.88 30.12
C ALA A 14 11.05 -37.64 30.42
N LEU A 15 11.97 -38.39 29.79
CA LEU A 15 13.42 -38.26 30.00
C LEU A 15 14.17 -37.45 28.93
N ALA A 16 13.48 -37.00 27.87
CA ALA A 16 14.08 -36.18 26.80
C ALA A 16 13.89 -34.66 26.99
N ILE A 17 13.10 -34.23 27.98
CA ILE A 17 12.79 -32.80 28.21
C ILE A 17 13.67 -32.16 29.31
N ALA A 18 14.46 -32.96 30.06
CA ALA A 18 15.34 -32.45 31.12
C ALA A 18 16.78 -32.12 30.69
N LEU A 19 17.15 -32.26 29.40
CA LEU A 19 18.52 -32.05 28.91
C LEU A 19 18.70 -30.82 27.98
N ILE A 20 17.66 -29.99 27.79
CA ILE A 20 17.74 -28.78 26.93
C ILE A 20 17.78 -27.47 27.76
N ILE A 21 17.68 -27.53 29.10
CA ILE A 21 17.67 -26.35 29.99
C ILE A 21 19.01 -26.15 30.73
N SER A 22 20.15 -26.51 30.13
CA SER A 22 21.48 -26.28 30.76
C SER A 22 22.58 -25.75 29.83
N HIS A 23 22.27 -25.31 28.62
CA HIS A 23 23.29 -24.80 27.68
C HIS A 23 23.08 -23.36 27.18
N SER A 24 22.22 -22.56 27.85
CA SER A 24 21.96 -21.16 27.46
C SER A 24 22.46 -20.12 28.48
N TRP A 25 23.41 -20.49 29.35
CA TRP A 25 23.95 -19.59 30.39
C TRP A 25 25.44 -19.27 30.25
N SER A 26 25.98 -19.40 29.03
CA SER A 26 27.40 -19.13 28.74
C SER A 26 27.65 -18.17 27.57
N PHE A 27 26.63 -17.44 27.10
CA PHE A 27 26.79 -16.52 25.96
C PHE A 27 26.32 -15.06 26.20
N PHE A 28 25.88 -14.72 27.41
CA PHE A 28 25.40 -13.36 27.74
C PHE A 28 26.31 -12.56 28.71
N SER A 29 27.54 -13.02 28.94
CA SER A 29 28.49 -12.36 29.87
C SER A 29 29.44 -11.36 29.18
N SER A 30 29.58 -11.37 27.85
CA SER A 30 30.66 -10.65 27.16
C SER A 30 30.26 -9.35 26.46
N ALA A 31 29.03 -8.86 26.62
CA ALA A 31 28.52 -7.66 25.93
C ALA A 31 28.29 -6.44 26.85
N LYS A 32 28.86 -6.42 28.06
CA LYS A 32 28.66 -5.31 29.02
C LYS A 32 29.94 -4.59 29.45
N MET A 33 30.97 -4.62 28.61
CA MET A 33 32.23 -3.94 28.91
C MET A 33 32.85 -3.30 27.66
N GLN A 34 32.15 -2.34 27.06
CA GLN A 34 32.78 -1.36 26.15
C GLN A 34 31.89 -0.16 25.80
N ILE A 35 31.24 0.48 26.77
CA ILE A 35 30.71 1.84 26.60
C ILE A 35 30.88 2.62 27.91
N SER A 36 32.10 3.12 28.14
CA SER A 36 32.34 4.25 29.04
C SER A 36 33.72 4.79 28.70
N ASN A 37 33.78 5.88 27.95
CA ASN A 37 34.80 6.93 28.02
C ASN A 37 34.66 7.80 26.77
N GLU A 38 33.93 8.91 26.89
CA GLU A 38 34.36 10.21 26.38
C GLU A 38 33.37 11.28 26.86
N LYS A 39 33.77 11.94 27.95
CA LYS A 39 33.31 13.28 28.32
C LYS A 39 34.52 14.03 28.84
N ASN A 40 34.49 15.34 28.56
CA ASN A 40 35.38 16.42 29.00
C ASN A 40 36.58 16.63 28.07
N ASN A 41 36.87 17.83 27.54
CA ASN A 41 36.89 19.15 28.19
C ASN A 41 36.92 20.29 27.14
N GLU A 42 36.18 21.39 27.36
CA GLU A 42 36.66 22.79 27.64
C GLU A 42 37.14 23.57 26.40
N SER A 43 36.92 24.89 26.21
CA SER A 43 36.38 25.97 27.05
C SER A 43 36.22 27.26 26.20
N ASP A 44 35.17 28.03 26.50
CA ASP A 44 35.12 29.49 26.75
C ASP A 44 35.81 30.54 25.86
N ASN A 45 35.01 31.47 25.31
CA ASN A 45 34.98 32.95 25.57
C ASN A 45 34.08 33.62 24.50
N VAL A 46 32.92 34.25 24.78
CA VAL A 46 32.55 35.45 25.57
C VAL A 46 32.74 36.80 24.84
N ASN A 47 31.61 37.53 24.75
CA ASN A 47 31.33 38.97 24.55
C ASN A 47 31.28 39.58 23.13
N ASN A 48 30.07 40.02 22.72
CA ASN A 48 29.53 41.42 22.67
C ASN A 48 30.14 42.23 21.50
N ASP A 49 29.43 42.99 20.67
CA ASP A 49 28.38 43.94 20.98
C ASP A 49 27.61 44.31 19.69
N SER A 50 26.43 44.90 19.88
CA SER A 50 25.59 45.56 18.88
C SER A 50 26.25 46.78 18.22
N PHE A 51 25.89 47.11 16.96
CA PHE A 51 25.30 48.41 16.58
C PHE A 51 24.95 48.44 15.08
N ALA A 52 23.93 49.23 14.77
CA ALA A 52 23.28 49.34 13.48
C ALA A 52 23.89 50.40 12.55
N GLU A 53 23.49 50.27 11.27
CA GLU A 53 23.09 51.33 10.33
C GLU A 53 24.11 51.90 9.31
N THR A 54 23.68 51.84 8.03
CA THR A 54 23.65 52.92 7.01
C THR A 54 24.46 52.70 5.69
N GLU A 55 23.66 52.47 4.63
CA GLU A 55 23.69 52.96 3.23
C GLU A 55 24.86 52.77 2.23
N LYS A 56 24.43 52.22 1.06
CA LYS A 56 24.69 52.59 -0.35
C LYS A 56 26.12 52.85 -0.84
N ASN A 57 26.55 52.04 -1.81
CA ASN A 57 26.75 52.55 -3.18
C ASN A 57 26.83 51.42 -4.24
N GLU A 58 26.26 51.71 -5.40
CA GLU A 58 26.31 50.91 -6.63
C GLU A 58 27.71 50.97 -7.27
N GLN A 59 28.19 49.87 -7.85
CA GLN A 59 28.73 49.87 -9.22
C GLN A 59 28.90 48.45 -9.76
N GLU A 60 28.39 48.27 -10.98
CA GLU A 60 28.43 47.06 -11.79
C GLU A 60 29.85 46.60 -12.12
N GLN A 61 30.06 45.29 -12.05
CA GLN A 61 31.00 44.62 -12.94
C GLN A 61 30.39 43.29 -13.40
N GLN A 62 30.05 43.25 -14.68
CA GLN A 62 29.68 42.05 -15.41
C GLN A 62 30.85 41.07 -15.44
N THR A 63 30.62 39.85 -14.98
CA THR A 63 31.31 38.66 -15.49
C THR A 63 30.26 37.61 -15.81
N ASN A 64 30.09 37.37 -17.11
CA ASN A 64 29.43 36.20 -17.65
C ASN A 64 30.22 34.95 -17.22
N ASP A 65 29.54 33.94 -16.67
CA ASP A 65 29.34 32.61 -17.29
C ASP A 65 28.91 31.60 -16.21
N ASN A 66 28.08 30.63 -16.62
CA ASN A 66 27.45 29.54 -15.84
C ASN A 66 26.12 29.87 -15.13
N GLY A 67 25.07 30.01 -15.94
CA GLY A 67 23.68 29.98 -15.49
C GLY A 67 22.80 29.31 -16.54
N ASN A 68 23.09 28.05 -16.87
CA ASN A 68 22.28 27.24 -17.79
C ASN A 68 21.74 25.96 -17.14
N GLU A 69 21.36 26.07 -15.87
CA GLU A 69 20.38 25.22 -15.19
C GLU A 69 19.40 26.20 -14.54
N LEU A 70 18.10 25.87 -14.48
CA LEU A 70 16.97 26.74 -14.07
C LEU A 70 16.24 27.49 -15.21
N LYS A 71 15.96 26.82 -16.34
CA LYS A 71 14.88 27.22 -17.26
C LYS A 71 14.07 26.05 -17.82
N ASP A 72 13.80 25.04 -16.98
CA ASP A 72 12.79 24.03 -17.31
C ASP A 72 11.80 23.78 -16.16
N ASN A 73 11.38 24.86 -15.49
CA ASN A 73 10.08 24.85 -14.83
C ASN A 73 9.03 25.27 -15.87
N HIS A 74 8.74 24.35 -16.79
CA HIS A 74 7.49 24.41 -17.51
C HIS A 74 6.38 24.36 -16.46
N LEU A 75 5.67 25.47 -16.28
CA LEU A 75 4.44 25.57 -15.48
C LEU A 75 3.49 24.49 -16.00
N ARG A 76 3.49 23.31 -15.38
CA ARG A 76 2.49 22.28 -15.68
C ARG A 76 1.14 22.91 -15.37
N GLU A 77 0.26 22.95 -16.36
CA GLU A 77 -1.13 23.35 -16.16
C GLU A 77 -1.73 22.53 -15.02
N SER A 78 -2.53 23.17 -14.17
CA SER A 78 -3.21 22.51 -13.07
C SER A 78 -4.12 21.41 -13.63
N GLU A 79 -3.85 20.16 -13.24
CA GLU A 79 -4.60 19.01 -13.72
C GLU A 79 -5.61 18.55 -12.66
N LYS A 80 -6.71 17.94 -13.13
CA LYS A 80 -7.71 17.32 -12.27
C LYS A 80 -8.16 15.99 -12.85
N ILE A 81 -8.04 14.93 -12.04
CA ILE A 81 -8.53 13.59 -12.35
C ILE A 81 -9.48 13.14 -11.25
N ASN A 82 -10.58 12.49 -11.64
CA ASN A 82 -11.44 11.75 -10.72
C ASN A 82 -11.96 10.49 -11.43
N LEU A 83 -11.50 9.32 -11.02
CA LEU A 83 -11.92 8.04 -11.60
C LEU A 83 -13.31 7.65 -11.09
N GLU A 84 -14.20 7.28 -12.01
CA GLU A 84 -15.49 6.70 -11.63
C GLU A 84 -15.30 5.26 -11.14
N MET A 85 -15.50 5.04 -9.83
CA MET A 85 -15.36 3.75 -9.17
C MET A 85 -16.48 3.57 -8.12
N PRO A 86 -17.00 2.33 -7.91
CA PRO A 86 -17.92 2.05 -6.83
C PRO A 86 -17.30 2.36 -5.47
N TYR A 87 -18.15 2.70 -4.51
CA TYR A 87 -17.76 2.88 -3.11
C TYR A 87 -18.23 1.70 -2.28
N ILE A 88 -17.33 1.13 -1.47
CA ILE A 88 -17.61 0.07 -0.51
C ILE A 88 -17.06 0.51 0.84
N HIS A 89 -17.91 0.48 1.86
CA HIS A 89 -17.54 0.74 3.24
C HIS A 89 -17.01 -0.55 3.90
N GLU A 90 -16.03 -0.46 4.81
CA GLU A 90 -15.38 -1.62 5.45
C GLU A 90 -16.32 -2.51 6.27
N SER A 91 -17.44 -1.93 6.69
CA SER A 91 -18.61 -2.63 7.19
C SER A 91 -19.81 -2.34 6.28
N PRO A 92 -20.04 -3.13 5.21
CA PRO A 92 -21.05 -2.80 4.19
C PRO A 92 -22.47 -2.67 4.72
N ASP A 93 -22.84 -3.48 5.72
CA ASP A 93 -24.14 -3.46 6.40
C ASP A 93 -24.12 -2.59 7.68
N LYS A 94 -22.98 -1.94 7.98
CA LYS A 94 -22.71 -1.16 9.20
C LYS A 94 -22.73 -1.99 10.49
N SER A 95 -22.61 -3.32 10.37
CA SER A 95 -22.37 -4.23 11.50
C SER A 95 -20.87 -4.33 11.79
N TRP A 96 -20.42 -3.63 12.82
CA TRP A 96 -19.02 -3.62 13.28
C TRP A 96 -18.68 -4.85 14.13
N THR A 97 -18.90 -6.04 13.59
CA THR A 97 -18.73 -7.32 14.29
C THR A 97 -17.84 -8.28 13.51
N GLY A 98 -17.22 -9.24 14.20
CA GLY A 98 -16.34 -10.22 13.55
C GLY A 98 -15.25 -9.57 12.69
N PRO A 99 -15.07 -10.00 11.43
CA PRO A 99 -13.99 -9.52 10.56
C PRO A 99 -14.21 -8.08 10.05
N TRP A 100 -15.44 -7.57 10.05
CA TRP A 100 -15.79 -6.25 9.54
C TRP A 100 -15.19 -5.08 10.35
N LYS A 101 -14.61 -5.36 11.52
CA LYS A 101 -13.93 -4.37 12.35
C LYS A 101 -12.61 -3.88 11.75
N ASN A 102 -12.00 -4.71 10.92
CA ASN A 102 -10.73 -4.44 10.26
C ASN A 102 -10.86 -4.75 8.75
N GLY A 103 -11.99 -4.38 8.14
CA GLY A 103 -12.26 -4.71 6.74
C GLY A 103 -11.74 -3.67 5.75
N CYS A 104 -10.85 -2.76 6.15
CA CYS A 104 -10.43 -1.63 5.32
C CYS A 104 -9.61 -2.10 4.11
N GLU A 105 -8.79 -3.12 4.30
CA GLU A 105 -8.00 -3.77 3.26
C GLU A 105 -8.89 -4.48 2.25
N GLU A 106 -9.83 -5.32 2.70
CA GLU A 106 -10.74 -6.05 1.83
C GLU A 106 -11.69 -5.14 1.07
N ALA A 107 -12.20 -4.08 1.72
CA ALA A 107 -13.04 -3.10 1.05
C ALA A 107 -12.26 -2.35 -0.03
N SER A 108 -11.02 -1.95 0.25
CA SER A 108 -10.12 -1.31 -0.73
C SER A 108 -9.84 -2.24 -1.90
N ILE A 109 -9.51 -3.51 -1.63
CA ILE A 109 -9.28 -4.54 -2.65
C ILE A 109 -10.53 -4.74 -3.51
N ALA A 110 -11.71 -4.85 -2.88
CA ALA A 110 -12.97 -5.09 -3.56
C ALA A 110 -13.37 -3.93 -4.47
N MET A 111 -13.23 -2.67 -4.01
CA MET A 111 -13.52 -1.49 -4.84
C MET A 111 -12.69 -1.48 -6.12
N VAL A 112 -11.38 -1.71 -6.01
CA VAL A 112 -10.49 -1.78 -7.18
C VAL A 112 -10.80 -2.99 -8.06
N GLY A 113 -11.18 -4.14 -7.46
CA GLY A 113 -11.62 -5.31 -8.19
C GLY A 113 -12.82 -5.00 -9.10
N TYR A 114 -13.86 -4.38 -8.52
CA TYR A 114 -15.06 -3.96 -9.26
C TYR A 114 -14.78 -2.84 -10.27
N TYR A 115 -13.85 -1.93 -9.97
CA TYR A 115 -13.37 -0.94 -10.93
C TYR A 115 -12.84 -1.61 -12.21
N TYR A 116 -11.99 -2.62 -12.06
CA TYR A 116 -11.46 -3.35 -13.20
C TYR A 116 -12.50 -4.22 -13.91
N LEU A 117 -13.55 -4.66 -13.21
CA LEU A 117 -14.73 -5.33 -13.82
C LEU A 117 -15.73 -4.37 -14.48
N LYS A 118 -15.49 -3.05 -14.40
CA LYS A 118 -16.37 -1.99 -14.92
C LYS A 118 -17.74 -1.95 -14.24
N GLU A 119 -17.83 -2.48 -13.02
CA GLU A 119 -19.05 -2.45 -12.21
C GLU A 119 -19.11 -1.15 -11.42
N LYS A 120 -20.22 -0.41 -11.53
CA LYS A 120 -20.39 0.90 -10.86
C LYS A 120 -21.30 0.87 -9.65
N ASN A 121 -22.24 -0.07 -9.61
CA ASN A 121 -23.24 -0.18 -8.55
C ASN A 121 -23.09 -1.53 -7.89
N ILE A 122 -22.63 -1.55 -6.64
CA ILE A 122 -22.40 -2.77 -5.88
C ILE A 122 -23.38 -2.80 -4.72
N SER A 123 -24.13 -3.88 -4.60
CA SER A 123 -25.02 -4.10 -3.47
C SER A 123 -24.23 -4.42 -2.19
N ILE A 124 -24.87 -4.26 -1.04
CA ILE A 124 -24.32 -4.68 0.26
C ILE A 124 -23.93 -6.18 0.20
N LYS A 125 -24.78 -7.01 -0.39
CA LYS A 125 -24.53 -8.46 -0.50
C LYS A 125 -23.28 -8.73 -1.35
N GLU A 126 -23.15 -8.11 -2.52
CA GLU A 126 -21.98 -8.30 -3.39
C GLU A 126 -20.69 -7.84 -2.71
N SER A 127 -20.74 -6.70 -2.00
CA SER A 127 -19.63 -6.21 -1.20
C SER A 127 -19.21 -7.24 -0.15
N MET A 128 -20.17 -7.73 0.63
CA MET A 128 -19.91 -8.72 1.68
C MET A 128 -19.41 -10.06 1.11
N ASP A 129 -19.97 -10.54 0.00
CA ASP A 129 -19.53 -11.78 -0.65
C ASP A 129 -18.08 -11.66 -1.18
N TYR A 130 -17.70 -10.50 -1.73
CA TYR A 130 -16.32 -10.28 -2.16
C TYR A 130 -15.37 -10.27 -0.97
N MET A 131 -15.65 -9.43 0.03
CA MET A 131 -14.80 -9.28 1.21
C MET A 131 -14.68 -10.58 2.01
N THR A 132 -15.77 -11.36 2.12
CA THR A 132 -15.76 -12.67 2.79
C THR A 132 -14.77 -13.64 2.14
N ARG A 133 -14.74 -13.70 0.80
CA ARG A 133 -13.75 -14.54 0.09
C ARG A 133 -12.31 -14.12 0.40
N LEU A 134 -12.06 -12.82 0.54
CA LEU A 134 -10.72 -12.32 0.88
C LEU A 134 -10.36 -12.68 2.33
N PHE A 135 -11.26 -12.43 3.29
CA PHE A 135 -11.08 -12.84 4.69
C PHE A 135 -10.77 -14.35 4.80
N GLU A 136 -11.48 -15.19 4.06
CA GLU A 136 -11.23 -16.64 4.03
C GLU A 136 -9.83 -16.97 3.51
N LYS A 137 -9.34 -16.28 2.46
CA LYS A 137 -7.97 -16.46 1.97
C LYS A 137 -6.92 -16.02 2.97
N GLN A 138 -7.10 -14.88 3.62
CA GLN A 138 -6.19 -14.43 4.67
C GLN A 138 -6.13 -15.43 5.83
N ASN A 139 -7.28 -15.91 6.29
CA ASN A 139 -7.35 -16.94 7.33
C ASN A 139 -6.69 -18.26 6.88
N GLN A 140 -6.85 -18.66 5.62
CA GLN A 140 -6.20 -19.86 5.08
C GLN A 140 -4.67 -19.74 5.07
N ILE A 141 -4.13 -18.57 4.71
CA ILE A 141 -2.69 -18.38 4.48
C ILE A 141 -1.95 -18.00 5.77
N TRP A 142 -2.54 -17.13 6.61
CA TRP A 142 -1.89 -16.56 7.79
C TRP A 142 -2.58 -16.94 9.11
N GLY A 143 -3.71 -17.63 9.07
CA GLY A 143 -4.50 -17.94 10.27
C GLY A 143 -5.20 -16.74 10.89
N SER A 144 -5.19 -15.59 10.23
CA SER A 144 -5.80 -14.34 10.70
C SER A 144 -6.09 -13.39 9.53
N ASN A 145 -7.11 -12.55 9.71
CA ASN A 145 -7.54 -11.48 8.83
C ASN A 145 -7.64 -10.13 9.58
N ALA A 146 -6.75 -9.90 10.55
CA ALA A 146 -6.79 -8.72 11.39
C ALA A 146 -6.33 -7.47 10.64
N ASP A 147 -5.03 -7.22 10.56
CA ASP A 147 -4.47 -6.11 9.77
C ASP A 147 -3.44 -6.73 8.81
N SER A 148 -3.40 -6.28 7.56
CA SER A 148 -2.45 -6.73 6.54
C SER A 148 -1.56 -5.59 6.07
N ASP A 149 -0.24 -5.78 6.17
CA ASP A 149 0.74 -4.84 5.61
C ASP A 149 0.63 -4.75 4.06
N ALA A 150 1.38 -3.83 3.45
CA ALA A 150 1.36 -3.63 2.00
C ALA A 150 1.72 -4.91 1.22
N SER A 151 2.67 -5.69 1.74
CA SER A 151 3.18 -6.90 1.08
C SER A 151 2.13 -8.02 1.08
N ARG A 152 1.48 -8.23 2.23
CA ARG A 152 0.37 -9.16 2.40
C ARG A 152 -0.82 -8.76 1.52
N THR A 153 -1.16 -7.48 1.50
CA THR A 153 -2.24 -6.93 0.68
C THR A 153 -1.95 -7.09 -0.81
N ALA A 154 -0.70 -6.89 -1.25
CA ALA A 154 -0.31 -7.14 -2.64
C ALA A 154 -0.36 -8.63 -3.01
N GLN A 155 0.00 -9.53 -2.08
CA GLN A 155 -0.07 -10.99 -2.27
C GLN A 155 -1.54 -11.44 -2.49
N ILE A 156 -2.39 -11.19 -1.50
CA ILE A 156 -3.75 -10.66 -1.70
C ILE A 156 -4.28 -10.61 -3.13
N ILE A 157 -4.02 -9.42 -3.69
CA ILE A 157 -4.45 -8.95 -4.99
C ILE A 157 -3.93 -9.85 -6.10
N ASN A 158 -2.62 -10.10 -6.13
CA ASN A 158 -1.96 -10.80 -7.23
C ASN A 158 -2.47 -12.24 -7.37
N ASP A 159 -2.65 -12.93 -6.24
CA ASP A 159 -3.00 -14.35 -6.22
C ASP A 159 -4.51 -14.59 -6.43
N TYR A 160 -5.38 -13.70 -5.95
CA TYR A 160 -6.81 -14.00 -5.80
C TYR A 160 -7.77 -13.01 -6.48
N THR A 161 -7.29 -11.98 -7.16
CA THR A 161 -8.15 -10.97 -7.80
C THR A 161 -7.99 -10.90 -9.32
N ASN A 162 -8.80 -10.07 -9.96
CA ASN A 162 -8.82 -9.82 -11.41
C ASN A 162 -7.84 -8.71 -11.86
N TYR A 163 -7.01 -8.22 -10.96
CA TYR A 163 -6.00 -7.19 -11.23
C TYR A 163 -4.71 -7.54 -10.50
N ASN A 164 -3.68 -6.71 -10.67
CA ASN A 164 -2.38 -6.90 -10.06
C ASN A 164 -1.97 -5.68 -9.23
N ALA A 165 -1.00 -5.89 -8.35
CA ALA A 165 -0.50 -4.93 -7.40
C ALA A 165 1.04 -4.94 -7.33
N THR A 166 1.61 -3.74 -7.17
CA THR A 166 3.03 -3.53 -6.86
C THR A 166 3.14 -2.59 -5.65
N VAL A 167 3.89 -2.99 -4.64
CA VAL A 167 4.17 -2.16 -3.46
C VAL A 167 5.25 -1.13 -3.80
N ILE A 168 5.00 0.13 -3.48
CA ILE A 168 5.94 1.23 -3.61
C ILE A 168 6.18 1.83 -2.22
N THR A 169 7.41 1.74 -1.75
CA THR A 169 7.85 2.32 -0.48
C THR A 169 8.40 3.72 -0.71
N ASN A 170 8.08 4.65 0.21
CA ASN A 170 8.40 6.07 0.14
C ASN A 170 7.99 6.70 -1.21
N PRO A 171 6.72 6.59 -1.62
CA PRO A 171 6.27 7.11 -2.91
C PRO A 171 6.35 8.64 -2.94
N GLU A 172 6.72 9.17 -4.10
CA GLU A 172 6.55 10.58 -4.41
C GLU A 172 5.12 10.87 -4.90
N ILE A 173 4.63 12.08 -4.64
CA ILE A 173 3.30 12.52 -5.07
C ILE A 173 3.10 12.36 -6.59
N GLU A 174 4.13 12.64 -7.38
CA GLU A 174 4.07 12.54 -8.84
C GLU A 174 3.98 11.10 -9.35
N GLN A 175 4.50 10.12 -8.58
CA GLN A 175 4.34 8.71 -8.92
C GLN A 175 2.86 8.29 -8.76
N ILE A 176 2.22 8.69 -7.66
CA ILE A 176 0.78 8.43 -7.44
C ILE A 176 -0.07 9.08 -8.55
N LYS A 177 0.21 10.35 -8.88
CA LYS A 177 -0.50 11.05 -9.97
C LYS A 177 -0.27 10.38 -11.33
N ALA A 178 0.93 9.85 -11.58
CA ALA A 178 1.22 9.15 -12.82
C ALA A 178 0.36 7.90 -13.00
N GLU A 179 0.11 7.13 -11.94
CA GLU A 179 -0.83 6.00 -11.96
C GLU A 179 -2.26 6.47 -12.27
N LEU A 180 -2.72 7.52 -11.59
CA LEU A 180 -4.07 8.06 -11.79
C LEU A 180 -4.29 8.58 -13.22
N ARG A 181 -3.26 9.18 -13.85
CA ARG A 181 -3.25 9.53 -15.28
C ARG A 181 -3.41 8.32 -16.20
N GLN A 182 -2.92 7.16 -15.80
CA GLN A 182 -3.13 5.89 -16.51
C GLN A 182 -4.47 5.21 -16.16
N LYS A 183 -5.35 5.90 -15.43
CA LYS A 183 -6.62 5.35 -14.92
C LYS A 183 -6.40 4.11 -14.05
N GLN A 184 -5.35 4.16 -13.24
CA GLN A 184 -4.97 3.11 -12.31
C GLN A 184 -5.15 3.66 -10.89
N PRO A 185 -6.21 3.22 -10.15
CA PRO A 185 -6.41 3.66 -8.78
C PRO A 185 -5.27 3.17 -7.89
N VAL A 186 -4.96 3.92 -6.85
CA VAL A 186 -3.85 3.60 -5.93
C VAL A 186 -4.44 3.28 -4.57
N ILE A 187 -4.07 2.14 -3.99
CA ILE A 187 -4.44 1.83 -2.62
C ILE A 187 -3.36 2.42 -1.71
N SER A 188 -3.76 3.15 -0.67
CA SER A 188 -2.84 3.84 0.25
C SER A 188 -3.03 3.39 1.69
N LEU A 189 -1.93 3.37 2.43
CA LEU A 189 -1.84 2.86 3.80
C LEU A 189 -1.43 3.97 4.75
N HIS A 190 -2.10 4.09 5.88
CA HIS A 190 -2.00 5.28 6.71
C HIS A 190 -1.87 4.99 8.20
N TYR A 191 -1.13 5.86 8.88
CA TYR A 191 -1.36 6.16 10.27
C TYR A 191 -2.58 7.06 10.39
N GLY A 192 -3.72 6.45 10.69
CA GLY A 192 -5.04 7.06 10.56
C GLY A 192 -5.28 8.32 11.38
N LYS A 193 -4.54 8.52 12.48
CA LYS A 193 -4.60 9.79 13.24
C LYS A 193 -4.09 11.00 12.46
N GLU A 194 -3.09 10.81 11.61
CA GLU A 194 -2.48 11.89 10.84
C GLU A 194 -3.35 12.35 9.67
N LEU A 195 -4.33 11.53 9.26
CA LEU A 195 -5.35 11.92 8.28
C LEU A 195 -6.24 13.05 8.79
N LYS A 196 -6.35 13.23 10.13
CA LYS A 196 -7.19 14.25 10.78
C LYS A 196 -8.66 14.22 10.30
N ASN A 197 -9.15 13.05 9.88
CA ASN A 197 -10.54 12.87 9.49
C ASN A 197 -11.42 12.64 10.74
N PRO A 198 -12.32 13.58 11.09
CA PRO A 198 -13.20 13.43 12.26
C PRO A 198 -14.32 12.39 12.07
N ASN A 199 -14.47 11.82 10.87
CA ASN A 199 -15.49 10.82 10.58
C ASN A 199 -15.02 9.38 10.84
N ILE A 200 -13.74 9.17 11.16
CA ILE A 200 -13.20 7.83 11.44
C ILE A 200 -13.00 7.67 12.95
N PRO A 201 -13.80 6.84 13.63
CA PRO A 201 -13.73 6.67 15.08
C PRO A 201 -12.62 5.69 15.47
N PHE A 202 -11.36 6.13 15.39
CA PHE A 202 -10.24 5.32 15.87
C PHE A 202 -10.33 5.09 17.39
N LEU A 203 -10.31 3.82 17.80
CA LEU A 203 -10.21 3.46 19.21
C LEU A 203 -8.87 3.91 19.79
N ALA A 204 -8.88 4.46 21.01
CA ALA A 204 -7.66 4.93 21.69
C ALA A 204 -6.60 3.82 21.90
N THR A 205 -7.02 2.55 21.87
CA THR A 205 -6.16 1.38 22.01
C THR A 205 -5.94 0.64 20.68
N GLY A 206 -6.47 1.15 19.56
CA GLY A 206 -6.35 0.52 18.25
C GLY A 206 -4.94 0.61 17.67
N SER A 207 -4.69 -0.13 16.58
CA SER A 207 -3.43 -0.05 15.81
C SER A 207 -3.26 1.32 15.15
N TYR A 208 -4.37 2.02 14.90
CA TYR A 208 -4.48 3.23 14.07
C TYR A 208 -4.09 2.99 12.62
N TYR A 209 -4.12 1.74 12.18
CA TYR A 209 -3.90 1.39 10.80
C TYR A 209 -5.15 1.67 10.00
N HIS A 210 -4.96 2.15 8.78
CA HIS A 210 -6.07 2.48 7.90
C HIS A 210 -5.66 2.32 6.44
N MET A 211 -6.57 1.82 5.62
CA MET A 211 -6.38 1.72 4.18
C MET A 211 -7.56 2.35 3.44
N MET A 212 -7.25 2.96 2.30
CA MET A 212 -8.24 3.55 1.42
C MET A 212 -7.78 3.51 -0.04
N VAL A 213 -8.62 3.99 -0.95
CA VAL A 213 -8.28 4.08 -2.36
C VAL A 213 -8.23 5.53 -2.82
N ILE A 214 -7.10 5.95 -3.36
CA ILE A 214 -6.94 7.21 -4.07
C ILE A 214 -7.46 7.01 -5.50
N ILE A 215 -8.44 7.82 -5.87
CA ILE A 215 -9.14 7.74 -7.16
C ILE A 215 -8.91 8.98 -8.03
N GLY A 216 -8.25 10.00 -7.50
CA GLY A 216 -8.09 11.25 -8.21
C GLY A 216 -7.26 12.27 -7.47
N TYR A 217 -7.06 13.41 -8.12
CA TYR A 217 -6.40 14.57 -7.55
C TYR A 217 -6.90 15.85 -8.24
N ASP A 218 -6.69 16.97 -7.57
CA ASP A 218 -6.99 18.31 -8.06
C ASP A 218 -5.82 19.25 -7.71
N ASP A 219 -5.01 19.61 -8.71
CA ASP A 219 -3.85 20.48 -8.51
C ASP A 219 -4.23 21.91 -8.14
N THR A 220 -5.46 22.33 -8.45
CA THR A 220 -5.96 23.67 -8.11
C THR A 220 -6.13 23.78 -6.60
N THR A 221 -6.72 22.75 -5.98
CA THR A 221 -6.96 22.72 -4.53
C THR A 221 -5.84 22.01 -3.76
N LYS A 222 -4.91 21.35 -4.45
CA LYS A 222 -3.84 20.53 -3.87
C LYS A 222 -4.37 19.39 -3.01
N GLU A 223 -5.38 18.69 -3.52
CA GLU A 223 -6.06 17.62 -2.81
C GLU A 223 -6.04 16.31 -3.62
N PHE A 224 -5.90 15.21 -2.91
CA PHE A 224 -6.29 13.90 -3.40
C PHE A 224 -7.79 13.69 -3.19
N ILE A 225 -8.40 12.93 -4.10
CA ILE A 225 -9.78 12.45 -4.01
C ILE A 225 -9.71 10.96 -3.70
N THR A 226 -10.38 10.52 -2.66
CA THR A 226 -10.31 9.15 -2.16
C THR A 226 -11.69 8.53 -1.97
N HIS A 227 -11.74 7.21 -2.00
CA HIS A 227 -12.80 6.43 -1.37
C HIS A 227 -12.25 5.88 -0.05
N ASP A 228 -12.63 6.54 1.03
CA ASP A 228 -12.20 6.21 2.40
C ASP A 228 -13.17 5.21 3.03
N THR A 229 -12.74 3.97 3.23
CA THR A 229 -13.62 2.86 3.61
C THR A 229 -14.12 2.91 5.04
N GLY A 230 -13.40 3.62 5.92
CA GLY A 230 -13.69 3.73 7.35
C GLY A 230 -14.42 5.03 7.73
N ASP A 231 -14.61 5.94 6.78
CA ASP A 231 -15.38 7.16 7.00
C ASP A 231 -16.89 6.84 7.06
N ILE A 232 -17.45 7.00 8.25
CA ILE A 232 -18.85 6.63 8.55
C ILE A 232 -19.89 7.64 8.02
N LYS A 233 -19.46 8.75 7.40
CA LYS A 233 -20.34 9.82 6.92
C LYS A 233 -20.19 10.08 5.42
N THR A 234 -18.98 10.39 4.97
CA THR A 234 -18.66 10.91 3.64
C THR A 234 -17.37 10.29 3.09
N GLY A 235 -17.27 8.96 3.13
CA GLY A 235 -16.08 8.27 2.61
C GLY A 235 -15.95 8.28 1.10
N ALA A 236 -17.06 8.31 0.35
CA ALA A 236 -17.01 8.38 -1.10
C ALA A 236 -16.55 9.77 -1.59
N ASN A 237 -15.52 9.82 -2.44
CA ASN A 237 -14.89 11.05 -2.92
C ASN A 237 -14.44 11.99 -1.79
N HIS A 238 -14.03 11.45 -0.64
CA HIS A 238 -13.44 12.24 0.44
C HIS A 238 -12.18 12.96 -0.09
N ARG A 239 -11.91 14.17 0.42
CA ARG A 239 -10.78 14.99 -0.03
C ARG A 239 -9.76 15.17 1.07
N TYR A 240 -8.51 14.89 0.76
CA TYR A 240 -7.39 15.11 1.65
C TYR A 240 -6.38 16.03 0.99
N ASN A 241 -5.91 17.05 1.70
CA ASN A 241 -4.75 17.84 1.26
C ASN A 241 -3.57 16.91 0.98
N TYR A 242 -2.79 17.21 -0.07
CA TYR A 242 -1.61 16.44 -0.44
C TYR A 242 -0.69 16.19 0.74
N ASP A 243 -0.34 17.23 1.50
CA ASP A 243 0.57 17.11 2.63
C ASP A 243 -0.01 16.22 3.74
N ILE A 244 -1.32 16.29 3.99
CA ILE A 244 -1.96 15.45 5.02
C ILE A 244 -1.91 13.98 4.59
N LEU A 245 -2.31 13.68 3.34
CA LEU A 245 -2.33 12.32 2.85
C LEU A 245 -0.91 11.74 2.79
N MET A 246 0.05 12.48 2.22
CA MET A 246 1.43 12.02 2.06
C MET A 246 2.13 11.83 3.40
N ASN A 247 1.98 12.75 4.35
CA ASN A 247 2.61 12.64 5.67
C ASN A 247 1.99 11.55 6.54
N SER A 248 0.75 11.16 6.28
CA SER A 248 0.09 10.07 7.02
C SER A 248 0.46 8.69 6.50
N LEU A 249 1.15 8.57 5.36
CA LEU A 249 1.52 7.27 4.80
C LEU A 249 2.40 6.48 5.78
N SER A 250 1.93 5.30 6.18
CA SER A 250 2.69 4.41 7.06
C SER A 250 2.09 3.00 7.02
N ASP A 251 2.95 2.01 6.79
CA ASP A 251 2.56 0.60 6.72
C ASP A 251 2.33 -0.01 8.12
N PHE A 252 1.68 -1.16 8.16
CA PHE A 252 1.47 -1.93 9.37
C PHE A 252 2.72 -2.70 9.77
N ASP A 253 3.09 -2.64 11.05
CA ASP A 253 4.19 -3.44 11.60
C ASP A 253 3.63 -4.62 12.40
N HIS A 254 3.76 -5.83 11.84
CA HIS A 254 3.34 -7.06 12.48
C HIS A 254 4.08 -7.40 13.78
N GLN A 255 5.31 -6.88 13.99
CA GLN A 255 6.07 -7.13 15.22
C GLN A 255 5.48 -6.34 16.39
N THR A 256 5.17 -5.06 16.16
CA THR A 256 4.59 -4.18 17.19
C THR A 256 3.07 -4.21 17.22
N LYS A 257 2.43 -4.77 16.18
CA LYS A 257 0.97 -4.78 15.94
C LYS A 257 0.37 -3.38 15.92
N ARG A 258 1.12 -2.44 15.32
CA ARG A 258 0.77 -1.02 15.25
C ARG A 258 1.18 -0.47 13.90
N THR A 259 0.58 0.65 13.52
CA THR A 259 1.08 1.46 12.42
C THR A 259 2.40 2.12 12.80
N GLY A 260 3.33 2.14 11.85
CA GLY A 260 4.68 2.66 12.06
C GLY A 260 5.72 2.06 11.10
N GLY A 261 5.29 1.20 10.18
CA GLY A 261 6.11 0.75 9.06
C GLY A 261 6.38 1.87 8.06
N ASN A 262 7.24 1.58 7.09
CA ASN A 262 7.65 2.56 6.07
C ASN A 262 6.43 3.13 5.31
N PRO A 263 6.42 4.43 4.99
CA PRO A 263 5.42 5.01 4.08
C PRO A 263 5.28 4.17 2.83
N SER A 264 4.08 3.68 2.52
CA SER A 264 3.87 2.76 1.39
C SER A 264 2.52 3.00 0.73
N VAL A 265 2.48 2.75 -0.58
CA VAL A 265 1.26 2.66 -1.39
C VAL A 265 1.32 1.40 -2.24
N ILE A 266 0.18 0.98 -2.76
CA ILE A 266 0.06 -0.15 -3.67
C ILE A 266 -0.46 0.39 -5.00
N PHE A 267 0.38 0.34 -6.02
CA PHE A 267 0.01 0.65 -7.39
C PHE A 267 -0.74 -0.54 -7.97
N THR A 268 -1.90 -0.29 -8.57
CA THR A 268 -2.76 -1.33 -9.13
C THR A 268 -2.79 -1.22 -10.64
N TYR A 269 -2.79 -2.36 -11.33
CA TYR A 269 -2.79 -2.39 -12.80
C TYR A 269 -3.63 -3.56 -13.31
N PRO A 270 -4.21 -3.46 -14.52
CA PRO A 270 -5.07 -4.51 -15.03
C PRO A 270 -4.31 -5.83 -15.20
N LYS A 271 -5.01 -6.96 -14.96
CA LYS A 271 -4.46 -8.30 -15.25
C LYS A 271 -4.54 -8.63 -16.75
N PHE A 272 -5.50 -8.03 -17.45
CA PHE A 272 -5.69 -8.18 -18.88
C PHE A 272 -5.75 -6.81 -19.55
N ALA A 273 -4.86 -6.58 -20.51
CA ALA A 273 -4.68 -5.28 -21.13
C ALA A 273 -4.80 -5.41 -22.66
N LYS A 274 -5.67 -4.61 -23.28
CA LYS A 274 -5.82 -4.52 -24.73
C LYS A 274 -5.23 -3.20 -25.22
N SER A 275 -4.30 -3.26 -26.17
CA SER A 275 -3.75 -2.05 -26.79
C SER A 275 -4.85 -1.28 -27.50
N ALA A 276 -4.97 0.02 -27.23
CA ALA A 276 -5.91 0.90 -27.93
C ALA A 276 -5.53 1.06 -29.42
N GLU A 277 -4.25 0.86 -29.74
CA GLU A 277 -3.67 1.09 -31.06
C GLU A 277 -3.59 -0.20 -31.88
N SER A 278 -3.02 -1.29 -31.34
CA SER A 278 -2.84 -2.55 -32.09
C SER A 278 -4.01 -3.53 -31.93
N ASN A 279 -4.90 -3.31 -30.96
CA ASN A 279 -5.91 -4.27 -30.50
C ASN A 279 -5.35 -5.60 -29.98
N GLU A 280 -4.04 -5.73 -29.82
CA GLU A 280 -3.42 -6.90 -29.21
C GLU A 280 -3.81 -7.00 -27.75
N LEU A 281 -4.12 -8.22 -27.32
CA LEU A 281 -4.54 -8.52 -25.96
C LEU A 281 -3.38 -9.18 -25.21
N TYR A 282 -3.13 -8.72 -23.99
CA TYR A 282 -2.03 -9.16 -23.17
C TYR A 282 -2.52 -9.62 -21.79
N TYR A 283 -1.93 -10.71 -21.31
CA TYR A 283 -1.95 -11.09 -19.90
C TYR A 283 -0.77 -10.45 -19.19
N LEU A 284 -1.03 -9.78 -18.07
CA LEU A 284 -0.02 -9.10 -17.28
C LEU A 284 0.21 -9.88 -15.97
N ASN A 285 1.46 -10.21 -15.69
CA ASN A 285 1.87 -10.90 -14.46
C ASN A 285 3.32 -10.53 -14.11
N ASN A 286 3.60 -10.21 -12.84
CA ASN A 286 4.95 -9.93 -12.34
C ASN A 286 5.75 -8.93 -13.18
N ASN A 287 5.12 -7.81 -13.57
CA ASN A 287 5.71 -6.78 -14.45
C ASN A 287 6.15 -7.29 -15.83
N ALA A 288 5.59 -8.41 -16.27
CA ALA A 288 5.73 -8.91 -17.62
C ALA A 288 4.37 -8.98 -18.34
N LYS A 289 4.41 -8.83 -19.66
CA LYS A 289 3.27 -9.01 -20.55
C LYS A 289 3.49 -10.24 -21.43
N GLN A 290 2.43 -11.00 -21.64
CA GLN A 290 2.36 -12.15 -22.53
C GLN A 290 1.19 -11.95 -23.49
N LEU A 291 1.40 -12.23 -24.77
CA LEU A 291 0.34 -12.08 -25.76
C LEU A 291 -0.74 -13.16 -25.54
N ILE A 292 -2.01 -12.76 -25.65
CA ILE A 292 -3.16 -13.67 -25.68
C ILE A 292 -3.60 -13.75 -27.15
N PRO A 293 -3.26 -14.85 -27.87
CA PRO A 293 -3.51 -14.95 -29.30
C PRO A 293 -4.98 -15.20 -29.66
N ASP A 294 -5.77 -15.78 -28.74
CA ASP A 294 -7.20 -16.07 -28.94
C ASP A 294 -7.98 -15.80 -27.65
N GLU A 295 -9.06 -15.01 -27.75
CA GLU A 295 -9.96 -14.69 -26.64
C GLU A 295 -10.63 -15.94 -26.04
N LYS A 296 -10.70 -17.07 -26.76
CA LYS A 296 -11.18 -18.36 -26.22
C LYS A 296 -10.42 -18.82 -24.97
N ILE A 297 -9.18 -18.34 -24.77
CA ILE A 297 -8.39 -18.63 -23.57
C ILE A 297 -9.14 -18.18 -22.30
N PHE A 298 -9.94 -17.12 -22.35
CA PHE A 298 -10.72 -16.65 -21.20
C PHE A 298 -11.70 -17.71 -20.72
N SER A 299 -12.48 -18.29 -21.65
CA SER A 299 -13.40 -19.38 -21.32
C SER A 299 -12.66 -20.62 -20.80
N LEU A 300 -11.51 -20.97 -21.38
CA LEU A 300 -10.71 -22.12 -20.98
C LEU A 300 -10.11 -21.98 -19.57
N LYS A 301 -9.65 -20.77 -19.22
CA LYS A 301 -9.04 -20.48 -17.91
C LYS A 301 -10.04 -19.92 -16.89
N ASN A 302 -11.34 -19.87 -17.25
CA ASN A 302 -12.42 -19.27 -16.45
C ASN A 302 -12.10 -17.84 -16.01
N TRP A 303 -11.53 -17.04 -16.92
CA TRP A 303 -11.26 -15.62 -16.72
C TRP A 303 -12.45 -14.77 -17.14
N ASP A 304 -12.66 -13.67 -16.44
CA ASP A 304 -13.73 -12.74 -16.74
C ASP A 304 -13.29 -11.75 -17.83
N ILE A 305 -13.96 -11.80 -18.98
CA ILE A 305 -13.69 -10.90 -20.11
C ILE A 305 -13.93 -9.43 -19.77
N ARG A 306 -14.76 -9.13 -18.76
CA ARG A 306 -15.01 -7.76 -18.29
C ARG A 306 -13.77 -7.12 -17.67
N ALA A 307 -12.80 -7.93 -17.21
CA ALA A 307 -11.56 -7.45 -16.64
C ALA A 307 -10.57 -6.89 -17.68
N ILE A 308 -10.85 -7.06 -18.98
CA ILE A 308 -10.03 -6.47 -20.06
C ILE A 308 -10.09 -4.94 -19.95
N THR A 309 -8.92 -4.31 -19.83
CA THR A 309 -8.80 -2.85 -19.81
C THR A 309 -8.06 -2.37 -21.06
N ILE A 310 -8.64 -1.39 -21.73
CA ILE A 310 -7.99 -0.73 -22.87
C ILE A 310 -6.92 0.23 -22.33
N VAL A 311 -5.69 0.07 -22.80
CA VAL A 311 -4.51 0.84 -22.36
C VAL A 311 -3.74 1.41 -23.55
N SER A 312 -2.89 2.40 -23.30
CA SER A 312 -2.03 2.94 -24.35
C SER A 312 -0.89 1.99 -24.71
N GLU A 313 -0.53 1.94 -25.99
CA GLU A 313 0.65 1.24 -26.48
C GLU A 313 1.93 1.77 -25.82
N LYS A 314 1.97 3.08 -25.53
CA LYS A 314 3.09 3.71 -24.81
C LYS A 314 3.30 3.07 -23.43
N TRP A 315 2.23 2.86 -22.67
CA TRP A 315 2.30 2.20 -21.36
C TRP A 315 2.66 0.72 -21.51
N LEU A 316 2.06 -0.01 -22.47
CA LEU A 316 2.43 -1.41 -22.71
C LEU A 316 3.91 -1.61 -23.05
N LYS A 317 4.56 -0.63 -23.69
CA LYS A 317 5.99 -0.68 -24.03
C LYS A 317 6.92 -0.52 -22.82
N THR A 318 6.43 -0.02 -21.68
CA THR A 318 7.22 0.04 -20.44
C THR A 318 7.28 -1.30 -19.73
N ILE A 319 6.38 -2.24 -20.07
CA ILE A 319 6.28 -3.57 -19.48
C ILE A 319 7.12 -4.56 -20.27
N LYS A 320 7.93 -5.36 -19.57
CA LYS A 320 8.81 -6.36 -20.20
C LYS A 320 7.98 -7.44 -20.89
N THR A 321 8.37 -7.88 -22.08
CA THR A 321 7.75 -9.04 -22.73
C THR A 321 8.32 -10.32 -22.12
N ALA A 322 7.45 -11.25 -21.71
CA ALA A 322 7.84 -12.62 -21.32
C ALA A 322 7.57 -13.60 -22.46
N GLU A 323 8.22 -14.77 -22.41
CA GLU A 323 7.93 -15.88 -23.33
C GLU A 323 6.46 -16.33 -23.22
N ASP A 324 5.91 -16.85 -24.32
CA ASP A 324 4.52 -17.30 -24.40
C ASP A 324 4.30 -18.57 -23.57
N ILE A 325 3.75 -18.43 -22.36
CA ILE A 325 3.48 -19.57 -21.46
C ILE A 325 2.00 -20.00 -21.51
N LEU A 326 1.11 -19.20 -22.10
CA LEU A 326 -0.34 -19.43 -22.06
C LEU A 326 -0.85 -20.57 -22.97
N ILE A 327 0.04 -21.29 -23.65
CA ILE A 327 -0.32 -22.37 -24.60
C ILE A 327 -0.37 -23.76 -23.94
N ASN A 328 -0.05 -23.89 -22.64
CA ASN A 328 -0.19 -25.17 -21.91
C ASN A 328 -1.46 -25.28 -21.06
#